data_AF-A0A1F6I529-F1
#
_entry.id   AF-A0A1F6I529-F1
#
_cell.length_a   1.000
_cell.length_b   1.000
_cell.length_c   1.000
_cell.angle_alpha   90.00
_cell.angle_beta   90.00
_cell.angle_gamma   90.00
#
_symmetry.space_group_name_H-M   'P 1'
#
loop_
_entity.id
_entity.type
_entity.pdbx_description
1 polymer ?
#
loop_
_entity_poly.entity_id
_entity_poly.type
_entity_poly.pdbx_seq_one_letter_code
_entity_poly.pdbx_strand_id
1 'polypeptide(L)'
;MAKEFGIVILVKGEYDVVSSPTESVRISGGNPGMTKGGTGDVLAGLVAALYCKNGAFLSAAAGSYINKKAGDSLFKKVGYYFNASDLAAEIPIVMNGLL
;
A
#
# COMPACT_ATOMS: atom_id res chain seq x y z
N MET A 1 -6.14 13.55 15.40
CA MET A 1 -6.29 13.39 13.94
C MET A 1 -7.36 12.37 13.53
N ALA A 2 -7.13 11.05 13.44
CA ALA A 2 -8.15 10.13 12.87
C ALA A 2 -9.51 10.18 13.61
N LYS A 3 -9.49 10.03 14.95
CA LYS A 3 -10.68 10.16 15.81
C LYS A 3 -11.28 11.57 15.82
N GLU A 4 -10.42 12.58 15.79
CA GLU A 4 -10.79 13.99 15.86
C GLU A 4 -11.55 14.47 14.62
N PHE A 5 -11.11 14.03 13.44
CA PHE A 5 -11.73 14.40 12.16
C PHE A 5 -12.70 13.36 11.61
N GLY A 6 -12.86 12.21 12.28
CA GLY A 6 -13.75 11.14 11.80
C GLY A 6 -13.27 10.50 10.48
N ILE A 7 -11.96 10.47 10.23
CA ILE A 7 -11.37 10.01 8.96
C ILE A 7 -10.48 8.78 9.13
N VAL A 8 -10.22 8.10 8.02
CA VAL A 8 -9.17 7.09 7.91
C VAL A 8 -7.89 7.74 7.42
N ILE A 9 -6.78 7.48 8.10
CA ILE A 9 -5.46 8.00 7.76
C ILE A 9 -4.54 6.81 7.49
N LEU A 10 -3.88 6.81 6.33
CA LEU A 10 -2.77 5.92 6.02
C LEU A 10 -1.48 6.75 6.07
N VAL A 11 -0.64 6.50 7.07
CA VAL A 11 0.68 7.11 7.21
C VAL A 11 1.73 6.14 6.69
N LYS A 12 2.47 6.56 5.67
CA LYS A 12 3.57 5.77 5.10
C LYS A 12 4.84 5.89 5.95
N GLY A 13 5.58 4.79 6.04
CA GLY A 13 6.90 4.76 6.68
C GLY A 13 7.61 3.44 6.44
N GLU A 14 8.65 3.16 7.24
CA GLU A 14 9.24 1.82 7.31
C GLU A 14 8.16 0.77 7.58
N TYR A 15 7.25 1.12 8.49
CA TYR A 15 5.98 0.46 8.68
C TYR A 15 4.88 1.47 8.39
N ASP A 16 3.87 1.04 7.62
CA ASP A 16 2.72 1.89 7.41
C ASP A 16 1.76 1.72 8.59
N VAL A 17 1.07 2.79 8.94
CA VAL A 17 0.03 2.77 9.97
C VAL A 17 -1.27 3.25 9.33
N VAL A 18 -2.30 2.42 9.41
CA VAL A 18 -3.65 2.79 9.02
C VAL A 18 -4.48 2.94 10.28
N SER A 19 -5.08 4.12 10.47
CA SER A 19 -5.89 4.45 11.64
C SER A 19 -7.25 4.95 11.22
N SER A 20 -8.31 4.39 11.81
CA SER A 20 -9.67 4.92 11.78
C SER A 20 -9.98 5.63 13.11
N PRO A 21 -11.20 6.17 13.30
CA PRO A 21 -11.62 6.72 14.59
C PRO A 21 -11.64 5.72 15.75
N THR A 22 -11.73 4.42 15.47
CA THR A 22 -11.96 3.36 16.46
C THR A 22 -10.84 2.32 16.55
N GLU A 23 -10.06 2.14 15.48
CA GLU A 23 -9.04 1.09 15.41
C GLU A 23 -7.80 1.55 14.62
N SER A 24 -6.72 0.79 14.73
CA SER A 24 -5.48 1.02 14.00
C SER A 24 -4.77 -0.29 13.71
N VAL A 25 -4.10 -0.36 12.56
CA VAL A 25 -3.29 -1.50 12.15
C VAL A 25 -1.95 -1.04 11.62
N ARG A 26 -0.90 -1.81 11.92
CA ARG A 26 0.46 -1.61 11.41
C ARG A 26 0.72 -2.62 10.30
N ILE A 27 1.17 -2.13 9.15
CA ILE A 27 1.56 -2.96 8.00
C ILE A 27 3.08 -2.95 7.85
N SER A 28 3.68 -4.13 7.93
CA SER A 28 5.11 -4.35 7.69
C SER A 28 5.39 -4.79 6.25
N GLY A 29 6.67 -4.74 5.87
CA GLY A 29 7.14 -5.10 4.53
C GLY A 29 7.40 -3.89 3.65
N GLY A 30 7.69 -4.15 2.39
CA GLY A 30 8.28 -3.17 1.50
C GLY A 30 9.79 -3.02 1.76
N ASN A 31 10.42 -2.24 0.90
CA ASN A 31 11.88 -2.11 0.87
C ASN A 31 12.30 -0.71 0.38
N PRO A 32 13.58 -0.32 0.56
CA PRO A 32 14.11 0.97 0.12
C PRO A 32 13.89 1.30 -1.36
N GLY A 33 13.69 0.30 -2.24
CA GLY A 33 13.41 0.51 -3.66
C GLY A 33 12.08 1.24 -3.92
N MET A 34 11.18 1.25 -2.92
CA MET A 34 9.90 1.96 -2.99
C MET A 34 10.02 3.47 -2.71
N THR A 35 11.17 3.96 -2.25
CA THR A 35 11.42 5.39 -2.00
C THR A 35 11.78 6.10 -3.32
N LYS A 36 10.81 6.18 -4.23
CA LYS A 36 10.94 6.78 -5.56
C LYS A 36 9.71 7.62 -5.90
N GLY A 37 9.89 8.58 -6.81
CA GLY A 37 8.76 9.34 -7.35
C GLY A 37 7.70 8.41 -7.94
N GLY A 38 6.43 8.68 -7.65
CA GLY A 38 5.29 7.94 -8.20
C GLY A 38 4.81 6.72 -7.40
N THR A 39 5.62 6.13 -6.50
CA THR A 39 5.17 4.95 -5.73
C THR A 39 4.04 5.27 -4.75
N GLY A 40 3.98 6.52 -4.28
CA GLY A 40 2.87 7.04 -3.50
C GLY A 40 1.57 7.16 -4.31
N ASP A 41 1.66 7.55 -5.57
CA ASP A 41 0.51 7.69 -6.46
C ASP A 41 -0.07 6.32 -6.82
N VAL A 42 0.81 5.33 -7.03
CA VAL A 42 0.40 3.92 -7.20
C VAL A 42 -0.37 3.41 -5.99
N LEU A 43 0.12 3.66 -4.77
CA LEU A 43 -0.59 3.30 -3.55
C LEU A 43 -1.95 4.02 -3.46
N ALA A 44 -1.99 5.33 -3.72
CA ALA A 44 -3.22 6.10 -3.67
C ALA A 44 -4.27 5.58 -4.67
N GLY A 45 -3.86 5.29 -5.91
CA GLY A 45 -4.71 4.69 -6.94
C GLY A 45 -5.22 3.31 -6.55
N LEU A 46 -4.35 2.45 -5.98
CA LEU A 46 -4.74 1.14 -5.47
C LEU A 46 -5.78 1.24 -4.35
N VAL A 47 -5.57 2.11 -3.36
CA VAL A 47 -6.51 2.32 -2.26
C VAL A 47 -7.85 2.84 -2.79
N ALA A 48 -7.83 3.80 -3.72
CA ALA A 48 -9.03 4.32 -4.36
C ALA A 48 -9.81 3.23 -5.10
N ALA A 49 -9.13 2.37 -5.85
CA ALA A 49 -9.75 1.25 -6.57
C ALA A 49 -10.39 0.24 -5.60
N LEU A 50 -9.70 -0.12 -4.52
CA LEU A 50 -10.24 -1.02 -3.49
C LEU A 50 -11.44 -0.41 -2.76
N TYR A 51 -11.43 0.91 -2.55
CA TYR A 51 -12.51 1.65 -1.89
C TYR A 51 -13.82 1.64 -2.68
N CYS A 52 -13.78 1.42 -4.00
CA CYS A 52 -14.99 1.24 -4.80
C CYS A 52 -15.85 0.03 -4.39
N LYS A 53 -15.28 -0.94 -3.65
CA LYS A 53 -15.95 -2.18 -3.24
C LYS A 53 -15.90 -2.46 -1.73
N ASN A 54 -15.17 -1.66 -0.96
CA ASN A 54 -14.87 -1.94 0.44
C ASN A 54 -14.94 -0.67 1.31
N GLY A 55 -14.92 -0.83 2.63
CA GLY A 55 -14.80 0.30 3.57
C GLY A 55 -13.41 0.94 3.55
N ALA A 56 -13.30 2.21 3.96
CA ALA A 56 -12.08 3.01 3.87
C ALA A 56 -10.90 2.40 4.63
N PHE A 57 -11.15 1.91 5.86
CA PHE A 57 -10.12 1.29 6.70
C PHE A 57 -9.53 0.03 6.06
N LEU A 58 -10.41 -0.88 5.62
CA LEU A 58 -10.00 -2.10 4.92
C LEU A 58 -9.26 -1.79 3.62
N SER A 59 -9.75 -0.82 2.84
CA SER A 59 -9.13 -0.42 1.56
C SER A 59 -7.72 0.13 1.76
N ALA A 60 -7.53 0.98 2.77
CA ALA A 60 -6.23 1.53 3.13
C ALA A 60 -5.28 0.43 3.63
N ALA A 61 -5.74 -0.45 4.53
CA ALA A 61 -4.92 -1.53 5.07
C ALA A 61 -4.52 -2.55 4.00
N ALA A 62 -5.47 -3.03 3.20
CA ALA A 62 -5.23 -3.96 2.11
C ALA A 62 -4.36 -3.33 1.01
N GLY A 63 -4.63 -2.07 0.65
CA GLY A 63 -3.83 -1.34 -0.34
C GLY A 63 -2.36 -1.20 0.07
N SER A 64 -2.10 -0.80 1.32
CA SER A 64 -0.72 -0.76 1.86
C SER A 64 -0.06 -2.13 1.84
N TYR A 65 -0.76 -3.16 2.31
CA TYR A 65 -0.25 -4.53 2.34
C TYR A 65 0.14 -5.05 0.95
N ILE A 66 -0.77 -4.94 -0.02
CA ILE A 66 -0.55 -5.38 -1.41
C ILE A 66 0.60 -4.59 -2.03
N ASN A 67 0.63 -3.27 -1.86
CA ASN A 67 1.67 -2.40 -2.41
C ASN A 67 3.07 -2.75 -1.85
N LYS A 68 3.18 -3.02 -0.54
CA LYS A 68 4.42 -3.47 0.10
C LYS A 68 4.85 -4.85 -0.43
N LYS A 69 3.91 -5.79 -0.56
CA LYS A 69 4.19 -7.12 -1.16
C LYS A 69 4.64 -7.04 -2.62
N ALA A 70 4.05 -6.15 -3.42
CA ALA A 70 4.49 -5.87 -4.79
C ALA A 70 5.92 -5.32 -4.82
N GLY A 71 6.23 -4.38 -3.93
CA GLY A 71 7.60 -3.88 -3.75
C GLY A 71 8.59 -4.99 -3.41
N ASP A 72 8.25 -5.88 -2.47
CA ASP A 72 9.11 -7.00 -2.06
C ASP A 72 9.27 -8.05 -3.17
N SER A 73 8.21 -8.29 -3.95
CA SER A 73 8.27 -9.15 -5.14
C SER A 73 9.25 -8.60 -6.18
N LEU A 74 9.13 -7.30 -6.51
CA LEU A 74 10.05 -6.64 -7.43
C LEU A 74 11.48 -6.64 -6.93
N PHE A 75 11.69 -6.43 -5.63
CA PHE A 75 13.02 -6.50 -5.05
C PHE A 75 13.70 -7.85 -5.28
N LYS A 76 12.94 -8.95 -5.19
CA LYS A 76 13.46 -10.29 -5.50
C LYS A 76 13.80 -10.48 -6.98
N LYS A 77 13.09 -9.79 -7.89
CA LYS A 77 13.28 -9.90 -9.35
C LYS A 77 14.44 -9.04 -9.86
N VAL A 78 14.53 -7.80 -9.40
CA VAL A 78 15.42 -6.78 -9.98
C VAL A 78 16.15 -5.94 -8.92
N GLY A 79 16.12 -6.33 -7.64
CA GLY A 79 16.68 -5.53 -6.56
C GLY A 79 15.99 -4.17 -6.44
N TYR A 80 16.76 -3.12 -6.14
CA TYR A 80 16.21 -1.77 -5.99
C TYR A 80 15.89 -1.07 -7.33
N TYR A 81 16.06 -1.74 -8.48
CA TYR A 81 16.05 -1.12 -9.81
C TYR A 81 14.68 -1.16 -10.53
N PHE A 82 13.57 -0.95 -9.79
CA PHE A 82 12.23 -0.81 -10.36
C PHE A 82 11.67 0.62 -10.19
N ASN A 83 10.72 1.04 -11.02
CA ASN A 83 10.05 2.34 -10.95
C ASN A 83 8.56 2.18 -10.55
N ALA A 84 7.82 3.30 -10.52
CA ALA A 84 6.39 3.29 -10.15
C ALA A 84 5.51 2.49 -11.14
N SER A 85 5.81 2.52 -12.43
CA SER A 85 5.09 1.73 -13.44
C SER A 85 5.33 0.23 -13.25
N ASP A 86 6.56 -0.16 -12.93
CA ASP A 86 6.88 -1.57 -12.61
C ASP A 86 6.09 -2.02 -11.37
N LEU A 87 6.03 -1.17 -10.34
CA LEU A 87 5.23 -1.42 -9.13
C LEU A 87 3.75 -1.59 -9.45
N ALA A 88 3.19 -0.71 -10.28
CA ALA A 88 1.80 -0.80 -10.72
C ALA A 88 1.51 -2.10 -11.50
N ALA A 89 2.43 -2.53 -12.36
CA ALA A 89 2.32 -3.76 -13.13
C ALA A 89 2.47 -5.03 -12.26
N GLU A 90 3.22 -4.94 -11.16
CA GLU A 90 3.42 -6.07 -10.24
C GLU A 90 2.20 -6.31 -9.34
N ILE A 91 1.42 -5.27 -9.01
CA ILE A 91 0.22 -5.38 -8.15
C ILE A 91 -0.72 -6.52 -8.56
N PRO A 92 -1.23 -6.62 -9.81
CA PRO A 92 -2.15 -7.70 -10.19
C PRO A 92 -1.52 -9.09 -10.07
N ILE A 93 -0.21 -9.23 -10.31
CA ILE A 93 0.51 -10.50 -10.17
C ILE A 93 0.51 -10.95 -8.70
N VAL A 94 0.84 -10.04 -7.79
CA VAL A 94 0.85 -10.32 -6.35
C VAL A 94 -0.56 -10.59 -5.83
N MET A 95 -1.55 -9.81 -6.25
CA MET A 95 -2.94 -10.01 -5.83
C MET A 95 -3.47 -11.38 -6.22
N ASN A 96 -3.15 -11.87 -7.43
CA ASN A 96 -3.55 -13.19 -7.88
C ASN A 96 -2.94 -14.33 -7.03
N GLY A 97 -1.78 -14.11 -6.38
CA GLY A 97 -1.19 -15.09 -5.47
C GLY A 97 -1.70 -15.03 -4.03
N LEU A 98 -2.55 -14.05 -3.69
CA LEU A 98 -3.15 -13.88 -2.37
C LEU A 98 -4.59 -14.41 -2.27
N LEU A 99 -5.21 -14.71 -3.42
CA LEU A 99 -6.55 -15.28 -3.57
C LEU A 99 -6.45 -16.78 -3.85
#